data_AF-A0A2T0WXX1-F1
#
_entry.id   AF-A0A2T0WXX1-F1
#
_cell.length_a   1.000
_cell.length_b   1.000
_cell.length_c   1.000
_cell.angle_alpha   90.00
_cell.angle_beta   90.00
_cell.angle_gamma   90.00
#
_symmetry.space_group_name_H-M   'P 1'
#
loop_
_entity.id
_entity.type
_entity.pdbx_description
1 polymer ?
#
loop_
_entity_poly.entity_id
_entity_poly.type
_entity_poly.pdbx_seq_one_letter_code
_entity_poly.pdbx_strand_id
1 'polypeptide(L)'
;MFPQKKSPYGNRNHGVQTPKTTEYQIFAKVTQRLRFAADNPDQDRATTASALHDNRRLWTILATDLASDGNKMGESLKAGLLSLAAFSLGQSSKALKDHERIASLIEVNTSVMKGLRGEGVK
;
A
#
# COMPACT_ATOMS: atom_id res chain seq x y z
N MET A 1 43.62 -25.02 22.08
CA MET A 1 43.10 -24.65 20.74
C MET A 1 41.58 -24.62 20.82
N PHE A 2 40.98 -23.58 20.27
CA PHE A 2 39.67 -22.99 20.61
C PHE A 2 38.42 -23.88 20.39
N PRO A 3 37.36 -23.72 21.23
CA PRO A 3 36.06 -24.37 21.03
C PRO A 3 35.21 -23.64 19.96
N GLN A 4 34.66 -24.35 18.98
CA GLN A 4 33.63 -23.80 18.11
C GLN A 4 32.29 -23.75 18.84
N LYS A 5 31.84 -22.51 19.11
CA LYS A 5 30.54 -22.19 19.67
C LYS A 5 29.43 -22.45 18.65
N LYS A 6 28.41 -23.20 19.07
CA LYS A 6 27.08 -23.24 18.46
C LYS A 6 26.49 -21.83 18.46
N SER A 7 26.02 -21.34 17.32
CA SER A 7 25.21 -20.13 17.25
C SER A 7 23.74 -20.50 17.10
N PRO A 8 22.89 -20.31 18.13
CA PRO A 8 21.45 -20.36 17.99
C PRO A 8 20.98 -18.94 17.68
N TYR A 9 21.00 -18.52 16.42
CA TYR A 9 20.17 -17.38 16.02
C TYR A 9 18.72 -17.85 15.97
N GLY A 10 18.15 -18.04 17.15
CA GLY A 10 16.73 -17.85 17.35
C GLY A 10 16.47 -16.37 17.31
N ASN A 11 15.88 -15.88 16.21
CA ASN A 11 15.02 -14.71 16.33
C ASN A 11 13.57 -15.19 16.15
N ARG A 12 12.97 -15.52 17.29
CA ARG A 12 11.53 -15.63 17.42
C ARG A 12 10.99 -14.20 17.23
N ASN A 13 10.40 -13.93 16.08
CA ASN A 13 9.58 -12.73 15.90
C ASN A 13 8.32 -12.92 16.76
N HIS A 14 8.39 -12.48 18.01
CA HIS A 14 7.21 -12.19 18.80
C HIS A 14 6.40 -11.13 18.03
N GLY A 15 5.10 -11.36 17.87
CA GLY A 15 4.19 -10.54 17.06
C GLY A 15 4.06 -9.10 17.55
N VAL A 16 5.07 -8.28 17.25
CA VAL A 16 4.97 -6.84 17.26
C VAL A 16 4.34 -6.47 15.93
N GLN A 17 3.11 -5.97 15.97
CA GLN A 17 2.53 -5.27 14.83
C GLN A 17 3.42 -4.06 14.53
N THR A 18 4.44 -4.26 13.69
CA THR A 18 5.28 -3.15 13.24
C THR A 18 4.40 -2.18 12.46
N PRO A 19 4.68 -0.87 12.44
CA PRO A 19 3.94 0.09 11.62
C PRO A 19 3.75 -0.38 10.16
N LYS A 20 4.77 -1.06 9.60
CA LYS A 20 4.73 -1.69 8.28
C LYS A 20 3.69 -2.81 8.15
N THR A 21 3.46 -3.57 9.22
CA THR A 21 2.41 -4.60 9.27
C THR A 21 1.03 -3.98 9.20
N THR A 22 0.81 -2.86 9.90
CA THR A 22 -0.46 -2.12 9.88
C THR A 22 -0.72 -1.48 8.51
N GLU A 23 0.28 -0.79 7.94
CA GLU A 23 0.20 -0.21 6.60
C GLU A 23 -0.13 -1.28 5.55
N TYR A 24 0.57 -2.41 5.60
CA TYR A 24 0.31 -3.54 4.69
C TYR A 24 -1.12 -4.05 4.80
N GLN A 25 -1.65 -4.23 6.02
CA GLN A 25 -3.03 -4.69 6.22
C GLN A 25 -4.06 -3.72 5.65
N ILE A 26 -3.84 -2.41 5.82
CA ILE A 26 -4.74 -1.39 5.26
C ILE A 26 -4.69 -1.41 3.73
N PHE A 27 -3.50 -1.45 3.13
CA PHE A 27 -3.33 -1.59 1.68
C PHE A 27 -4.00 -2.87 1.17
N ALA A 28 -3.82 -4.00 1.84
CA ALA A 28 -4.40 -5.27 1.44
C ALA A 28 -5.93 -5.23 1.44
N LYS A 29 -6.53 -4.68 2.51
CA LYS A 29 -7.98 -4.52 2.62
C LYS A 29 -8.56 -3.63 1.51
N VAL A 30 -7.94 -2.48 1.25
CA VAL A 30 -8.38 -1.56 0.19
C VAL A 30 -8.23 -2.21 -1.18
N THR A 31 -7.10 -2.89 -1.43
CA THR A 31 -6.84 -3.58 -2.70
C THR A 31 -7.84 -4.70 -2.96
N GLN A 32 -8.24 -5.45 -1.94
CA GLN A 32 -9.28 -6.47 -2.05
C GLN A 32 -10.63 -5.86 -2.42
N ARG A 33 -11.01 -4.72 -1.83
CA ARG A 33 -12.25 -4.01 -2.19
C ARG A 33 -12.23 -3.49 -3.63
N LEU A 34 -11.09 -2.96 -4.08
CA LEU A 34 -10.92 -2.54 -5.48
C LEU A 34 -11.01 -3.73 -6.43
N ARG A 35 -10.39 -4.86 -6.09
CA ARG A 35 -10.47 -6.09 -6.89
C ARG A 35 -11.91 -6.61 -6.98
N PHE A 36 -12.62 -6.63 -5.85
CA PHE A 36 -14.03 -6.98 -5.85
C PHE A 36 -14.86 -6.06 -6.76
N ALA A 37 -14.61 -4.75 -6.73
CA ALA A 37 -15.26 -3.82 -7.65
C ALA A 37 -14.86 -4.04 -9.12
N ALA A 38 -13.59 -4.39 -9.39
CA ALA A 38 -13.08 -4.70 -10.72
C ALA A 38 -13.67 -5.98 -11.31
N ASP A 39 -13.88 -7.00 -10.48
CA ASP A 39 -14.41 -8.30 -10.92
C ASP A 39 -15.95 -8.26 -11.06
N ASN A 40 -16.61 -7.22 -10.53
CA ASN A 40 -18.07 -7.06 -10.54
C ASN A 40 -18.48 -5.68 -11.11
N PRO A 41 -18.27 -5.42 -12.41
CA PRO A 41 -18.60 -4.13 -13.03
C PRO A 41 -20.09 -3.79 -12.99
N ASP A 42 -20.96 -4.80 -12.98
CA ASP A 42 -22.43 -4.65 -12.93
C ASP A 42 -22.98 -4.44 -11.50
N GLN A 43 -22.12 -4.45 -10.47
CA GLN A 43 -22.58 -4.22 -9.11
C GLN A 43 -23.07 -2.79 -8.90
N ASP A 44 -23.80 -2.58 -7.80
CA ASP A 44 -24.19 -1.24 -7.36
C ASP A 44 -23.02 -0.23 -7.36
N ARG A 45 -23.29 0.92 -7.99
CA ARG A 45 -22.38 2.04 -8.13
C ARG A 45 -21.86 2.54 -6.78
N ALA A 46 -22.66 2.43 -5.71
CA ALA A 46 -22.24 2.86 -4.38
C ALA A 46 -21.10 1.99 -3.82
N THR A 47 -21.07 0.69 -4.11
CA THR A 47 -19.99 -0.19 -3.65
C THR A 47 -18.66 0.17 -4.33
N THR A 48 -18.67 0.39 -5.64
CA THR A 48 -17.48 0.87 -6.38
C THR A 48 -17.04 2.25 -5.89
N ALA A 49 -17.98 3.18 -5.69
CA ALA A 49 -17.68 4.50 -5.13
C ALA A 49 -17.06 4.42 -3.74
N SER A 50 -17.54 3.52 -2.88
CA SER A 50 -17.02 3.29 -1.55
C SER A 50 -15.59 2.73 -1.60
N ALA A 51 -15.31 1.75 -2.45
CA ALA A 51 -13.95 1.21 -2.62
C ALA A 51 -12.96 2.29 -3.11
N LEU A 52 -13.37 3.12 -4.08
CA LEU A 52 -12.56 4.23 -4.59
C LEU A 52 -12.38 5.35 -3.55
N HIS A 53 -13.38 5.58 -2.71
CA HIS A 53 -13.28 6.51 -1.58
C HIS A 53 -12.24 6.02 -0.56
N ASP A 54 -12.30 4.75 -0.17
CA ASP A 54 -11.33 4.16 0.76
C ASP A 54 -9.90 4.23 0.21
N ASN A 55 -9.72 3.99 -1.11
CA ASN A 55 -8.43 4.15 -1.76
C ASN A 55 -7.92 5.59 -1.72
N ARG A 56 -8.77 6.58 -2.02
CA ARG A 56 -8.40 7.99 -1.92
C ARG A 56 -7.99 8.36 -0.50
N ARG A 57 -8.78 7.94 0.50
CA ARG A 57 -8.50 8.21 1.91
C ARG A 57 -7.15 7.66 2.34
N LEU A 58 -6.84 6.41 1.96
CA LEU A 58 -5.54 5.79 2.21
C LEU A 58 -4.39 6.64 1.67
N TRP A 59 -4.47 7.02 0.39
CA TRP A 59 -3.41 7.79 -0.27
C TRP A 59 -3.29 9.22 0.25
N THR A 60 -4.38 9.87 0.65
CA THR A 60 -4.34 11.20 1.28
C THR A 60 -3.64 11.17 2.64
N ILE A 61 -3.93 10.16 3.47
CA ILE A 61 -3.29 9.98 4.78
C ILE A 61 -1.79 9.74 4.58
N LEU A 62 -1.43 8.82 3.66
CA LEU A 62 -0.04 8.51 3.37
C LEU A 62 0.72 9.73 2.85
N ALA A 63 0.15 10.50 1.91
CA ALA A 63 0.78 11.70 1.38
C ALA A 63 1.00 12.77 2.47
N THR A 64 0.05 12.89 3.40
CA THR A 64 0.14 13.83 4.53
C THR A 64 1.26 13.43 5.48
N ASP A 65 1.38 12.14 5.81
CA ASP A 65 2.48 11.63 6.64
C ASP A 65 3.84 11.81 5.95
N LEU A 66 3.93 11.50 4.66
CA LEU A 66 5.16 11.67 3.87
C LEU A 66 5.62 13.13 3.82
N ALA A 67 4.68 14.07 3.70
CA ALA A 67 4.95 15.50 3.66
C ALA A 67 5.28 16.12 5.04
N SER A 68 5.10 15.38 6.13
CA SER A 68 5.41 15.86 7.48
C SER A 68 6.92 16.02 7.70
N ASP A 69 7.31 17.09 8.40
CA ASP A 69 8.70 17.37 8.78
C ASP A 69 9.31 16.28 9.68
N GLY A 70 8.46 15.50 10.37
CA GLY A 70 8.88 14.38 11.20
C GLY A 70 9.23 13.11 10.42
N ASN A 71 8.93 13.04 9.13
CA ASN A 71 9.13 11.84 8.32
C ASN A 71 10.61 11.70 7.88
N LYS A 72 11.26 10.66 8.40
CA LYS A 72 12.71 10.38 8.22
C LYS A 72 13.05 9.55 6.97
N MET A 73 12.12 9.39 6.02
CA MET A 73 12.42 8.69 4.77
C MET A 73 13.34 9.53 3.89
N GLY A 74 14.21 8.85 3.11
CA GLY A 74 15.04 9.51 2.12
C GLY A 74 14.20 10.25 1.07
N GLU A 75 14.68 11.42 0.66
CA GLU A 75 13.96 12.34 -0.22
C GLU A 75 13.48 11.69 -1.53
N SER A 76 14.34 10.85 -2.15
CA SER A 76 14.00 10.13 -3.39
C SER A 76 12.84 9.15 -3.21
N LEU A 77 12.83 8.37 -2.11
CA LEU A 77 11.74 7.44 -1.82
C LEU A 77 10.44 8.19 -1.50
N LYS A 78 10.54 9.29 -0.75
CA LYS A 78 9.41 10.17 -0.44
C LYS A 78 8.80 10.75 -1.72
N ALA A 79 9.61 11.28 -2.62
CA ALA A 79 9.17 11.83 -3.91
C ALA A 79 8.48 10.77 -4.78
N GLY A 80 9.02 9.54 -4.83
CA GLY A 80 8.41 8.42 -5.53
C GLY A 80 7.03 8.05 -4.97
N LEU A 81 6.91 7.94 -3.64
CA LEU A 81 5.64 7.63 -2.98
C LEU A 81 4.60 8.75 -3.14
N LEU A 82 5.02 10.02 -3.07
CA LEU A 82 4.14 11.17 -3.33
C LEU A 82 3.65 11.20 -4.78
N SER A 83 4.50 10.82 -5.74
CA SER A 83 4.11 10.68 -7.15
C SER A 83 3.06 9.59 -7.35
N LEU A 84 3.24 8.44 -6.68
CA LEU A 84 2.22 7.37 -6.67
C LEU A 84 0.91 7.82 -6.00
N ALA A 85 0.99 8.62 -4.94
CA ALA A 85 -0.19 9.19 -4.29
C ALA A 85 -0.96 10.11 -5.25
N ALA A 86 -0.27 11.02 -5.93
CA ALA A 86 -0.89 11.91 -6.93
C ALA A 86 -1.54 11.11 -8.07
N PHE A 87 -0.85 10.10 -8.59
CA PHE A 87 -1.40 9.20 -9.60
C PHE A 87 -2.67 8.49 -9.11
N SER A 88 -2.60 7.87 -7.93
CA SER A 88 -3.71 7.09 -7.36
C SER A 88 -4.95 7.94 -7.08
N LEU A 89 -4.77 9.14 -6.53
CA LEU A 89 -5.85 10.10 -6.33
C LEU A 89 -6.49 10.51 -7.67
N GLY A 90 -5.67 10.80 -8.68
CA GLY A 90 -6.11 11.15 -10.02
C GLY A 90 -6.90 10.03 -10.69
N GLN A 91 -6.40 8.80 -10.68
CA GLN A 91 -7.09 7.63 -11.26
C GLN A 91 -8.40 7.33 -10.51
N SER A 92 -8.41 7.41 -9.17
CA SER A 92 -9.60 7.14 -8.37
C SER A 92 -10.77 8.07 -8.70
N SER A 93 -10.49 9.34 -9.05
CA SER A 93 -11.52 10.30 -9.46
C SER A 93 -12.18 9.95 -10.81
N LYS A 94 -11.41 9.30 -11.70
CA LYS A 94 -11.84 8.92 -13.05
C LYS A 94 -12.48 7.54 -13.10
N ALA A 95 -12.11 6.66 -12.17
CA ALA A 95 -12.51 5.25 -12.14
C ALA A 95 -14.02 4.99 -12.00
N LEU A 96 -14.80 5.97 -11.53
CA LEU A 96 -16.28 5.89 -11.51
C LEU A 96 -16.93 5.98 -12.90
N LYS A 97 -16.23 6.57 -13.87
CA LYS A 97 -16.69 6.70 -15.26
C LYS A 97 -16.00 5.69 -16.18
N ASP A 98 -14.83 5.20 -15.77
CA ASP A 98 -13.94 4.37 -16.57
C ASP A 98 -13.38 3.27 -15.66
N HIS A 99 -14.05 2.12 -15.69
CA HIS A 99 -13.84 1.04 -14.75
C HIS A 99 -12.48 0.33 -14.95
N GLU A 100 -11.91 0.40 -16.16
CA GLU A 100 -10.58 -0.16 -16.46
C GLU A 100 -9.48 0.47 -15.60
N ARG A 101 -9.68 1.71 -15.13
CA ARG A 101 -8.73 2.41 -14.24
C ARG A 101 -8.59 1.75 -12.87
N ILE A 102 -9.55 0.94 -12.45
CA ILE A 102 -9.47 0.21 -11.18
C ILE A 102 -8.31 -0.79 -11.22
N ALA A 103 -8.01 -1.39 -12.38
CA ALA A 103 -6.88 -2.30 -12.54
C ALA A 103 -5.54 -1.61 -12.21
N SER A 104 -5.31 -0.40 -12.73
CA SER A 104 -4.09 0.35 -12.44
C SER A 104 -3.95 0.74 -10.95
N LEU A 105 -5.07 1.02 -10.27
CA LEU A 105 -5.06 1.27 -8.81
C LEU A 105 -4.64 0.02 -8.03
N ILE A 106 -5.12 -1.15 -8.44
CA ILE A 106 -4.77 -2.44 -7.84
C ILE A 106 -3.27 -2.73 -8.03
N GLU A 107 -2.73 -2.47 -9.22
CA GLU A 107 -1.30 -2.67 -9.52
C GLU A 107 -0.40 -1.79 -8.66
N VAL A 108 -0.74 -0.50 -8.53
CA VAL A 108 0.01 0.44 -7.69
C VAL A 108 -0.01 -0.02 -6.23
N ASN A 109 -1.18 -0.35 -5.68
CA ASN A 109 -1.28 -0.81 -4.30
C ASN A 109 -0.51 -2.12 -4.08
N THR A 110 -0.56 -3.04 -5.05
CA THR A 110 0.19 -4.31 -5.00
C THR A 110 1.70 -4.09 -5.01
N SER A 111 2.18 -3.13 -5.81
CA SER A 111 3.60 -2.78 -5.89
C SER A 111 4.10 -2.17 -4.58
N VAL A 112 3.31 -1.30 -3.95
CA VAL A 112 3.61 -0.74 -2.62
C VAL A 112 3.66 -1.85 -1.56
N MET A 113 2.68 -2.75 -1.56
CA MET A 113 2.65 -3.88 -0.62
C MET A 113 3.89 -4.79 -0.73
N LYS A 114 4.38 -5.04 -1.95
CA LYS A 114 5.66 -5.75 -2.17
C LYS A 114 6.84 -4.99 -1.56
N GLY A 115 6.90 -3.67 -1.78
CA GLY A 115 7.89 -2.80 -1.15
C GLY A 115 7.87 -2.85 0.38
N LEU A 116 6.68 -2.85 1.00
CA LEU A 116 6.51 -2.94 2.45
C LEU A 116 7.02 -4.28 3.03
N ARG A 117 6.90 -5.38 2.29
CA ARG A 117 7.43 -6.70 2.68
C ARG A 117 8.95 -6.82 2.54
N GLY A 118 9.62 -5.80 2.00
CA GLY A 118 11.05 -5.88 1.68
C GLY A 118 11.34 -6.71 0.43
N GLU A 119 10.32 -6.98 -0.39
CA GLU A 119 10.47 -7.62 -1.71
C GLU A 119 10.86 -6.59 -2.80
N GLY A 120 11.12 -5.34 -2.41
CA GLY A 120 11.60 -4.27 -3.29
C GLY A 120 13.12 -4.26 -3.37
N VAL A 121 13.64 -4.75 -4.51
CA VAL A 121 14.98 -4.62 -5.11
C VAL A 121 16.18 -4.50 -4.14
N LYS A 122 16.98 -5.56 -4.15
CA LYS A 122 18.35 -5.60 -3.64
C LYS A 122 19.31 -5.00 -4.66
#